data_AF-A0A355FD58-F1
#
_entry.id   AF-A0A355FD58-F1
#
_cell.length_a   1.000
_cell.length_b   1.000
_cell.length_c   1.000
_cell.angle_alpha   90.00
_cell.angle_beta   90.00
_cell.angle_gamma   90.00
#
_symmetry.space_group_name_H-M   'P 1'
#
loop_
_entity.id
_entity.type
_entity.pdbx_description
1 polymer ?
#
loop_
_entity_poly.entity_id
_entity_poly.type
_entity_poly.pdbx_seq_one_letter_code
_entity_poly.pdbx_strand_id
1 'polypeptide(L)'
;MKSSRRAATEAAVIGFLLHTATVLWAWRTWGTFGRGNVISWLDLPASIGYMHLDGGPFLAWSLAAGGLQWAGIGALVALLVGRAARRGGKPSSADRPPEPPLAAETSVHSIELGVAPEEALAALTRAVEGWGAQIEATADGRRLVLPVVSGLRKGLVAGPVTIEPLPEGSRVVFRAEESHLVVQTAAVAILLLAGAGGVLTVLWPFVPQMLPVAPFGALLALGGWFLVVSRLRTSGPDELLAAVAAEAGGAPAAL
;
A
#
# COMPACT_ATOMS: atom_id res chain seq x y z
N MET A 1 3.98 22.38 -3.59
CA MET A 1 5.28 21.83 -3.13
C MET A 1 5.77 22.39 -1.79
N LYS A 2 5.66 23.70 -1.51
CA LYS A 2 6.11 24.30 -0.24
C LYS A 2 5.49 23.67 1.01
N SER A 3 4.21 23.30 0.99
CA SER A 3 3.52 22.66 2.12
C SER A 3 4.09 21.28 2.50
N SER A 4 4.49 20.47 1.52
CA SER A 4 5.00 19.12 1.79
C SER A 4 6.41 19.12 2.37
N ARG A 5 7.24 20.10 2.00
CA ARG A 5 8.57 20.25 2.60
C ARG A 5 8.45 20.65 4.07
N ARG A 6 7.57 21.61 4.38
CA ARG A 6 7.30 22.03 5.75
C ARG A 6 6.78 20.88 6.62
N ALA A 7 5.79 20.13 6.14
CA ALA A 7 5.27 18.97 6.87
C ALA A 7 6.34 17.89 7.12
N ALA A 8 7.23 17.65 6.16
CA ALA A 8 8.35 16.72 6.33
C ALA A 8 9.36 17.24 7.38
N THR A 9 9.69 18.54 7.36
CA THR A 9 10.57 19.16 8.35
C THR A 9 9.97 19.10 9.76
N GLU A 10 8.68 19.44 9.91
CA GLU A 10 7.99 19.37 11.20
C GLU A 10 7.96 17.93 11.73
N ALA A 11 7.65 16.95 10.88
CA ALA A 11 7.67 15.54 11.25
C ALA A 11 9.08 15.04 11.62
N ALA A 12 10.13 15.54 10.95
CA ALA A 12 11.51 15.22 11.29
C ALA A 12 11.90 15.75 12.67
N VAL A 13 11.54 17.01 12.99
CA VAL A 13 11.78 17.60 14.30
C VAL A 13 11.02 16.83 15.39
N ILE A 14 9.75 16.49 15.16
CA ILE A 14 8.96 15.70 16.10
C ILE A 14 9.58 14.32 16.33
N GLY A 15 10.01 13.64 15.25
CA GLY A 15 10.67 12.34 15.34
C GLY A 15 11.95 12.38 16.19
N PHE A 16 12.79 13.39 15.96
CA PHE A 16 14.02 13.63 16.74
C PHE A 16 13.73 13.85 18.23
N LEU A 17 12.78 14.75 18.54
CA LEU A 17 12.44 15.12 19.91
C LEU A 17 11.80 13.96 20.67
N LEU A 18 10.89 13.22 20.04
CA LEU A 18 10.24 12.06 20.63
C LEU A 18 11.28 10.99 20.99
N HIS A 19 12.16 10.67 20.03
CA HIS A 19 13.27 9.75 20.25
C HIS A 19 14.18 10.19 21.42
N THR A 20 14.64 11.44 21.40
CA THR A 20 15.50 12.01 22.44
C THR A 20 14.87 11.86 23.82
N ALA A 21 13.59 12.22 23.95
CA ALA A 21 12.85 12.09 25.19
C ALA A 21 12.74 10.63 25.65
N THR A 22 12.45 9.69 24.74
CA THR A 22 12.38 8.26 25.04
C THR A 22 13.71 7.69 25.49
N VAL A 23 14.82 8.02 24.81
CA VAL A 23 16.16 7.56 25.18
C VAL A 23 16.57 8.10 26.54
N LEU A 24 16.38 9.40 26.81
CA LEU A 24 16.71 9.99 28.11
C LEU A 24 15.86 9.40 29.25
N TRP A 25 14.58 9.15 28.99
CA TRP A 25 13.69 8.50 29.94
C TRP A 25 14.17 7.08 30.24
N ALA A 26 14.39 6.25 29.23
CA ALA A 26 14.89 4.89 29.38
C ALA A 26 16.25 4.86 30.10
N TRP A 27 17.16 5.77 29.75
CA TRP A 27 18.46 5.90 30.40
C TRP A 27 18.36 6.20 31.90
N ARG A 28 17.36 6.99 32.30
CA ARG A 28 17.13 7.39 33.69
C ARG A 28 16.41 6.32 34.50
N THR A 29 15.44 5.63 33.90
CA THR A 29 14.51 4.76 34.65
C THR A 29 14.87 3.28 34.58
N TRP A 30 15.66 2.85 33.60
CA TRP A 30 16.02 1.45 33.41
C TRP A 30 17.37 1.12 34.05
N GLY A 31 17.44 -0.05 34.71
CA GLY A 31 18.69 -0.56 35.27
C GLY A 31 19.77 -0.80 34.20
N THR A 32 21.01 -0.98 34.64
CA THR A 32 22.19 -1.12 33.77
C THR A 32 22.05 -2.19 32.69
N PHE A 33 21.40 -3.32 33.01
CA PHE A 33 21.17 -4.41 32.06
C PHE A 33 20.06 -4.11 31.03
N GLY A 34 19.05 -3.31 31.41
CA GLY A 34 17.90 -3.01 30.55
C GLY A 34 18.16 -1.85 29.58
N ARG A 35 18.83 -0.79 30.06
CA ARG A 35 18.97 0.47 29.30
C ARG A 35 19.68 0.29 27.95
N GLY A 36 20.81 -0.43 27.93
CA GLY A 36 21.62 -0.60 26.72
C GLY A 36 20.87 -1.39 25.66
N ASN A 37 20.19 -2.47 26.07
CA ASN A 37 19.41 -3.30 25.17
C ASN A 37 18.22 -2.54 24.56
N VAL A 38 17.42 -1.86 25.38
CA VAL A 38 16.24 -1.13 24.87
C VAL A 38 16.62 -0.04 23.91
N ILE A 39 17.64 0.74 24.24
CA ILE A 39 18.13 1.82 23.38
C ILE A 39 18.69 1.25 22.08
N SER A 40 19.45 0.15 22.14
CA SER A 40 19.99 -0.50 20.93
C SER A 40 18.87 -1.01 20.00
N TRP A 41 17.77 -1.53 20.56
CA TRP A 41 16.61 -1.94 19.78
C TRP A 41 15.83 -0.76 19.19
N LEU A 42 15.66 0.32 19.96
CA LEU A 42 14.98 1.53 19.51
C LEU A 42 15.70 2.19 18.31
N ASP A 43 17.03 2.06 18.29
CA ASP A 43 17.88 2.72 17.31
C ASP A 43 18.34 1.79 16.17
N LEU A 44 17.79 0.58 16.05
CA LEU A 44 18.14 -0.32 14.96
C LEU A 44 17.71 0.32 13.61
N PRO A 45 18.55 0.33 12.56
CA PRO A 45 19.91 -0.22 12.46
C PRO A 45 21.07 0.68 12.89
N ALA A 46 20.87 1.98 13.16
CA ALA A 46 21.95 2.89 13.56
C ALA A 46 22.78 2.37 14.75
N SER A 47 22.14 1.70 15.72
CA SER A 47 22.81 1.11 16.88
C SER A 47 23.94 0.14 16.58
N ILE A 48 23.92 -0.54 15.42
CA ILE A 48 24.99 -1.46 15.02
C ILE A 48 26.36 -0.75 15.00
N GLY A 49 26.37 0.55 14.65
CA GLY A 49 27.59 1.35 14.59
C GLY A 49 28.20 1.73 15.94
N TYR A 50 27.42 1.68 17.03
CA TYR A 50 27.86 2.14 18.36
C TYR A 50 27.49 1.20 19.51
N MET A 51 26.94 0.02 19.24
CA MET A 51 26.61 -0.98 20.27
C MET A 51 27.82 -1.51 21.06
N HIS A 52 29.04 -1.28 20.55
CA HIS A 52 30.28 -1.61 21.24
C HIS A 52 30.69 -0.56 22.28
N LEU A 53 29.99 0.59 22.32
CA LEU A 53 30.19 1.63 23.32
C LEU A 53 29.34 1.34 24.55
N ASP A 54 29.80 1.82 25.71
CA ASP A 54 29.08 1.75 26.97
C ASP A 54 28.91 3.13 27.61
N GLY A 55 28.00 3.22 28.58
CA GLY A 55 27.87 4.40 29.44
C GLY A 55 27.56 5.70 28.68
N GLY A 56 28.26 6.78 29.04
CA GLY A 56 28.06 8.10 28.44
C GLY A 56 28.27 8.15 26.92
N PRO A 57 29.35 7.57 26.36
CA PRO A 57 29.54 7.47 24.92
C PRO A 57 28.39 6.79 24.18
N PHE A 58 27.88 5.67 24.69
CA PHE A 58 26.73 4.99 24.11
C PHE A 58 25.50 5.90 24.07
N LEU A 59 25.20 6.58 25.18
CA LEU A 59 24.09 7.52 25.25
C LEU A 59 24.25 8.67 24.24
N ALA A 60 25.44 9.26 24.14
CA ALA A 60 25.71 10.36 23.23
C ALA A 60 25.49 9.96 21.77
N TRP A 61 25.99 8.78 21.37
CA TRP A 61 25.79 8.26 20.02
C TRP A 61 24.35 7.86 19.75
N SER A 62 23.63 7.30 20.72
CA SER A 62 22.19 7.05 20.59
C SER A 62 21.41 8.33 20.32
N LEU A 63 21.63 9.39 21.11
CA LEU A 63 20.95 10.66 20.93
C LEU A 63 21.25 11.30 19.57
N ALA A 64 22.51 11.22 19.11
CA ALA A 64 22.90 11.78 17.82
C ALA A 64 22.42 10.92 16.63
N ALA A 65 22.92 9.69 16.52
CA ALA A 65 22.67 8.82 15.38
C ALA A 65 21.24 8.24 15.37
N GLY A 66 20.75 7.79 16.52
CA GLY A 66 19.36 7.36 16.68
C GLY A 66 18.38 8.52 16.44
N GLY A 67 18.67 9.71 17.00
CA GLY A 67 17.86 10.90 16.78
C GLY A 67 17.76 11.28 15.30
N LEU A 68 18.90 11.30 14.57
CA LEU A 68 18.93 11.55 13.14
C LEU A 68 18.16 10.49 12.33
N GLN A 69 18.27 9.21 12.71
CA GLN A 69 17.49 8.13 12.09
C GLN A 69 15.98 8.39 12.23
N TRP A 70 15.50 8.67 13.45
CA TRP A 70 14.09 8.93 13.71
C TRP A 70 13.58 10.22 13.06
N ALA A 71 14.42 11.23 12.93
CA ALA A 71 14.12 12.43 12.13
C ALA A 71 13.89 12.07 10.65
N GLY A 72 14.78 11.24 10.07
CA GLY A 72 14.65 10.75 8.70
C GLY A 72 13.37 9.93 8.49
N ILE A 73 13.07 9.01 9.41
CA ILE A 73 11.84 8.20 9.38
C ILE A 73 10.60 9.11 9.42
N GLY A 74 10.54 10.06 10.35
CA GLY A 74 9.42 11.01 10.47
C GLY A 74 9.19 11.80 9.18
N ALA A 75 10.26 12.36 8.59
CA ALA A 75 10.19 13.07 7.31
C ALA A 75 9.68 12.16 6.18
N LEU A 76 10.19 10.93 6.08
CA LEU A 76 9.79 9.98 5.04
C LEU A 76 8.30 9.62 5.15
N VAL A 77 7.82 9.31 6.36
CA VAL A 77 6.41 9.01 6.62
C VAL A 77 5.51 10.19 6.19
N ALA A 78 5.85 11.42 6.58
CA ALA A 78 5.10 12.60 6.19
C ALA A 78 5.04 12.79 4.66
N LEU A 79 6.15 12.53 3.96
CA LEU A 79 6.19 12.59 2.49
C LEU A 79 5.31 11.51 1.84
N LEU A 80 5.34 10.28 2.35
CA LEU A 80 4.54 9.17 1.84
C LEU A 80 3.04 9.41 2.06
N VAL A 81 2.64 9.82 3.26
CA VAL A 81 1.25 10.18 3.59
C VAL A 81 0.79 11.34 2.71
N GLY A 82 1.60 12.38 2.57
CA GLY A 82 1.29 13.51 1.69
C GLY A 82 1.14 13.11 0.22
N ARG A 83 1.91 12.13 -0.27
CA ARG A 83 1.72 11.57 -1.62
C ARG A 83 0.43 10.77 -1.74
N ALA A 84 0.12 9.93 -0.76
CA ALA A 84 -1.11 9.12 -0.74
C ALA A 84 -2.36 10.00 -0.72
N ALA A 85 -2.39 11.04 0.13
CA ALA A 85 -3.49 11.99 0.20
C ALA A 85 -3.72 12.75 -1.13
N ARG A 86 -2.64 13.09 -1.84
CA ARG A 86 -2.74 13.72 -3.18
C ARG A 86 -3.23 12.77 -4.27
N ARG A 87 -2.96 11.47 -4.16
CA ARG A 87 -3.48 10.47 -5.10
C ARG A 87 -4.96 10.17 -4.87
N GLY A 88 -5.43 10.26 -3.62
CA GLY A 88 -6.85 10.12 -3.27
C GLY A 88 -7.68 11.40 -3.42
N GLY A 89 -7.04 12.57 -3.46
CA GLY A 89 -7.70 13.87 -3.57
C GLY A 89 -7.77 14.37 -5.01
N LYS A 90 -8.67 13.82 -5.83
CA LYS A 90 -9.16 14.48 -7.04
C LYS A 90 -10.52 15.09 -6.70
N PRO A 91 -10.69 16.43 -6.65
CA PRO A 91 -11.99 17.03 -6.46
C PRO A 91 -12.65 17.29 -7.82
N SER A 92 -13.90 16.88 -7.98
CA SER A 92 -14.83 17.58 -8.87
C SER A 92 -16.27 17.34 -8.43
N SER A 93 -16.77 18.13 -7.48
CA SER A 93 -18.21 18.23 -7.22
C SER A 93 -18.70 19.64 -6.88
N ALA A 94 -17.81 20.63 -6.74
CA ALA A 94 -18.21 21.98 -6.30
C ALA A 94 -18.81 22.86 -7.41
N ASP A 95 -19.08 22.31 -8.60
CA ASP A 95 -19.87 22.96 -9.66
C ASP A 95 -21.03 22.08 -10.16
N ARG A 96 -21.37 21.00 -9.43
CA ARG A 96 -22.45 20.10 -9.83
C ARG A 96 -23.79 20.50 -9.18
N PRO A 97 -24.85 20.70 -9.98
CA PRO A 97 -26.23 20.77 -9.48
C PRO A 97 -26.58 19.53 -8.64
N PRO A 98 -27.63 19.57 -7.82
CA PRO A 98 -27.99 18.47 -6.92
C PRO A 98 -28.05 17.14 -7.67
N GLU A 99 -27.19 16.20 -7.25
CA GLU A 99 -26.89 14.98 -7.97
C GLU A 99 -28.07 13.98 -7.82
N PRO A 100 -28.55 13.39 -8.93
CA PRO A 100 -29.45 12.24 -8.89
C PRO A 100 -28.77 11.04 -8.20
N PRO A 101 -29.50 9.95 -7.89
CA PRO A 101 -28.96 8.81 -7.16
C PRO A 101 -27.65 8.30 -7.79
N LEU A 102 -26.60 8.17 -6.97
CA LEU A 102 -25.24 7.74 -7.32
C LEU A 102 -25.23 6.56 -8.32
N ALA A 103 -25.17 6.88 -9.61
CA ALA A 103 -24.76 5.95 -10.64
C ALA A 103 -23.28 5.66 -10.44
N ALA A 104 -22.90 4.38 -10.43
CA ALA A 104 -21.50 3.97 -10.35
C ALA A 104 -20.69 4.76 -11.40
N GLU A 105 -19.61 5.42 -10.98
CA GLU A 105 -18.71 6.09 -11.92
C GLU A 105 -18.22 5.06 -12.93
N THR A 106 -18.77 5.10 -14.15
CA THR A 106 -18.37 4.20 -15.22
C THR A 106 -16.93 4.50 -15.58
N SER A 107 -16.02 3.62 -15.18
CA SER A 107 -14.60 3.73 -15.50
C SER A 107 -14.34 3.04 -16.82
N VAL A 108 -13.75 3.78 -17.76
CA VAL A 108 -13.42 3.28 -19.09
C VAL A 108 -11.93 2.96 -19.12
N HIS A 109 -11.61 1.71 -19.42
CA HIS A 109 -10.26 1.21 -19.57
C HIS A 109 -10.04 0.78 -21.01
N SER A 110 -8.95 1.21 -21.64
CA SER A 110 -8.68 0.89 -23.03
C SER A 110 -7.21 0.65 -23.29
N ILE A 111 -6.92 -0.26 -24.21
CA ILE A 111 -5.57 -0.52 -24.73
C ILE A 111 -5.60 -0.67 -26.24
N GLU A 112 -4.58 -0.17 -26.91
CA GLU A 112 -4.38 -0.31 -28.36
C GLU A 112 -3.38 -1.43 -28.63
N LEU A 113 -3.70 -2.26 -29.61
CA LEU A 113 -2.94 -3.45 -29.98
C LEU A 113 -2.64 -3.40 -31.47
N GLY A 114 -1.40 -3.70 -31.85
CA GLY A 114 -0.95 -3.78 -33.25
C GLY A 114 -1.38 -5.07 -33.97
N VAL A 115 -2.52 -5.64 -33.60
CA VAL A 115 -3.05 -6.91 -34.16
C VAL A 115 -4.49 -6.75 -34.62
N ALA A 116 -4.91 -7.64 -35.52
CA ALA A 116 -6.27 -7.64 -36.04
C ALA A 116 -7.33 -7.89 -34.94
N PRO A 117 -8.58 -7.41 -35.09
CA PRO A 117 -9.63 -7.60 -34.09
C PRO A 117 -9.89 -9.06 -33.68
N GLU A 118 -9.79 -10.03 -34.61
CA GLU A 118 -9.95 -11.45 -34.28
C GLU A 118 -8.80 -11.98 -33.39
N GLU A 119 -7.59 -11.51 -33.64
CA GLU A 119 -6.41 -11.88 -32.84
C GLU A 119 -6.45 -11.24 -31.46
N ALA A 120 -6.85 -9.97 -31.38
CA ALA A 120 -7.09 -9.28 -30.10
C ALA A 120 -8.17 -9.98 -29.27
N LEU A 121 -9.22 -10.46 -29.92
CA LEU A 121 -10.25 -11.26 -29.25
C LEU A 121 -9.68 -12.57 -28.72
N ALA A 122 -8.89 -13.29 -29.53
CA ALA A 122 -8.26 -14.53 -29.09
C ALA A 122 -7.30 -14.30 -27.90
N ALA A 123 -6.54 -13.21 -27.92
CA ALA A 123 -5.68 -12.79 -26.81
C ALA A 123 -6.48 -12.43 -25.55
N LEU A 124 -7.60 -11.70 -25.72
CA LEU A 124 -8.52 -11.38 -24.62
C LEU A 124 -9.07 -12.64 -23.96
N THR A 125 -9.53 -13.62 -24.74
CA THR A 125 -10.07 -14.89 -24.20
C THR A 125 -9.01 -15.65 -23.41
N ARG A 126 -7.77 -15.77 -23.92
CA ARG A 126 -6.67 -16.43 -23.19
C ARG A 126 -6.33 -15.72 -21.89
N ALA A 127 -6.21 -14.39 -21.93
CA ALA A 127 -5.94 -13.60 -20.73
C ALA A 127 -7.05 -13.75 -19.69
N VAL A 128 -8.31 -13.71 -20.10
CA VAL A 128 -9.47 -13.91 -19.23
C VAL A 128 -9.45 -15.29 -18.56
N GLU A 129 -9.18 -16.35 -19.31
CA GLU A 129 -9.04 -17.70 -18.76
C GLU A 129 -7.90 -17.81 -17.73
N GLY A 130 -6.72 -17.26 -18.06
CA GLY A 130 -5.58 -17.25 -17.14
C GLY A 130 -5.82 -16.47 -15.85
N TRP A 131 -6.72 -15.49 -15.90
CA TRP A 131 -7.13 -14.67 -14.76
C TRP A 131 -8.30 -15.26 -13.97
N GLY A 132 -8.93 -16.34 -14.45
CA GLY A 132 -10.18 -16.86 -13.88
C GLY A 132 -11.35 -15.88 -14.01
N ALA A 133 -11.29 -14.96 -14.97
CA ALA A 133 -12.38 -14.08 -15.36
C ALA A 133 -13.37 -14.82 -16.28
N GLN A 134 -14.54 -14.23 -16.51
CA GLN A 134 -15.56 -14.81 -17.39
C GLN A 134 -15.98 -13.80 -18.46
N ILE A 135 -16.22 -14.28 -19.68
CA ILE A 135 -16.83 -13.51 -20.76
C ILE A 135 -18.18 -14.13 -21.08
N GLU A 136 -19.24 -13.33 -20.97
CA GLU A 136 -20.60 -13.70 -21.33
C GLU A 136 -20.99 -13.03 -22.66
N ALA A 137 -21.65 -13.77 -23.55
CA ALA A 137 -22.23 -13.18 -24.75
C ALA A 137 -23.55 -12.49 -24.39
N THR A 138 -23.71 -11.23 -24.75
CA THR A 138 -24.94 -10.44 -24.56
C THR A 138 -25.50 -10.01 -25.92
N ALA A 139 -26.74 -9.51 -25.94
CA ALA A 139 -27.37 -9.05 -27.18
C ALA A 139 -26.57 -7.90 -27.86
N ASP A 140 -25.94 -7.05 -27.04
CA ASP A 140 -25.19 -5.87 -27.48
C ASP A 140 -23.68 -6.10 -27.59
N GLY A 141 -23.21 -7.35 -27.42
CA GLY A 141 -21.80 -7.71 -27.56
C GLY A 141 -21.32 -8.73 -26.53
N ARG A 142 -20.27 -8.39 -25.80
CA ARG A 142 -19.68 -9.25 -24.76
C ARG A 142 -19.59 -8.50 -23.46
N ARG A 143 -19.88 -9.20 -22.36
CA ARG A 143 -19.75 -8.71 -21.00
C ARG A 143 -18.63 -9.44 -20.30
N LEU A 144 -17.65 -8.69 -19.79
CA LEU A 144 -16.54 -9.21 -19.01
C LEU A 144 -16.87 -9.13 -17.53
N VAL A 145 -16.70 -10.23 -16.81
CA VAL A 145 -16.80 -10.33 -15.34
C VAL A 145 -15.41 -10.65 -14.80
N LEU A 146 -14.78 -9.65 -14.20
CA LEU A 146 -13.39 -9.69 -13.77
C LEU A 146 -13.30 -9.80 -12.23
N PRO A 147 -12.69 -10.87 -11.66
CA PRO A 147 -12.29 -10.86 -10.27
C PRO A 147 -11.22 -9.80 -10.03
N VAL A 148 -11.49 -8.88 -9.11
CA VAL A 148 -10.58 -7.80 -8.75
C VAL A 148 -10.18 -7.86 -7.29
N VAL A 149 -8.94 -7.45 -7.02
CA VAL A 149 -8.40 -7.25 -5.68
C VAL A 149 -7.85 -5.83 -5.61
N SER A 150 -8.39 -5.04 -4.69
CA SER A 150 -7.99 -3.65 -4.45
C SER A 150 -7.70 -3.48 -2.96
N GLY A 151 -6.45 -3.73 -2.58
CA GLY A 151 -5.99 -3.71 -1.20
C GLY A 151 -6.72 -4.75 -0.33
N LEU A 152 -7.52 -4.28 0.63
CA LEU A 152 -8.30 -5.15 1.54
C LEU A 152 -9.66 -5.57 0.97
N ARG A 153 -10.02 -5.05 -0.20
CA ARG A 153 -11.28 -5.35 -0.88
C ARG A 153 -11.04 -6.38 -1.96
N LYS A 154 -11.94 -7.36 -2.04
CA LYS A 154 -12.02 -8.32 -3.14
C LYS A 154 -13.43 -8.29 -3.69
N GLY A 155 -13.56 -8.51 -4.97
CA GLY A 155 -14.87 -8.52 -5.59
C GLY A 155 -14.84 -8.87 -7.04
N LEU A 156 -15.94 -8.50 -7.69
CA LEU A 156 -16.13 -8.61 -9.12
C LEU A 156 -16.37 -7.21 -9.68
N VAL A 157 -15.74 -6.94 -10.81
CA VAL A 157 -16.06 -5.78 -11.65
C VAL A 157 -16.59 -6.33 -12.97
N ALA A 158 -17.74 -5.84 -13.41
CA ALA A 158 -18.39 -6.31 -14.61
C ALA A 158 -18.80 -5.16 -15.54
N GLY A 159 -18.82 -5.44 -16.84
CA GLY A 159 -19.35 -4.52 -17.83
C GLY A 159 -18.98 -4.91 -19.26
N PRO A 160 -19.42 -4.13 -20.26
CA PRO A 160 -19.20 -4.47 -21.65
C PRO A 160 -17.73 -4.36 -22.05
N VAL A 161 -17.30 -5.27 -22.90
CA VAL A 161 -16.01 -5.24 -23.58
C VAL A 161 -16.23 -5.19 -25.09
N THR A 162 -15.67 -4.18 -25.74
CA THR A 162 -15.74 -3.97 -27.19
C THR A 162 -14.34 -3.98 -27.79
N ILE A 163 -14.24 -4.50 -29.01
CA ILE A 163 -13.00 -4.49 -29.79
C ILE A 163 -13.27 -3.67 -31.03
N GLU A 164 -12.65 -2.50 -31.11
CA GLU A 164 -12.82 -1.55 -32.20
C GLU A 164 -11.67 -1.73 -33.21
N PRO A 165 -11.95 -1.84 -34.52
CA PRO A 165 -10.90 -1.87 -35.52
C PRO A 165 -10.21 -0.50 -35.62
N LEU A 166 -8.89 -0.49 -35.69
CA LEU A 166 -8.06 0.70 -35.95
C LEU A 166 -7.27 0.50 -37.26
N PRO A 167 -6.79 1.58 -37.92
CA PRO A 167 -6.01 1.46 -39.15
C PRO A 167 -4.76 0.56 -39.03
N GLU A 168 -4.14 0.54 -37.85
CA GLU A 168 -2.91 -0.22 -37.56
C GLU A 168 -3.14 -1.39 -36.58
N GLY A 169 -4.39 -1.82 -36.37
CA GLY A 169 -4.69 -2.93 -35.47
C GLY A 169 -6.08 -2.85 -34.85
N SER A 170 -6.16 -2.91 -33.53
CA SER A 170 -7.43 -2.90 -32.80
C SER A 170 -7.31 -2.25 -31.42
N ARG A 171 -8.42 -1.73 -30.91
CA ARG A 171 -8.54 -1.18 -29.56
C ARG A 171 -9.50 -2.02 -28.75
N VAL A 172 -9.03 -2.55 -27.62
CA VAL A 172 -9.89 -3.23 -26.65
C VAL A 172 -10.34 -2.21 -25.62
N VAL A 173 -11.66 -2.05 -25.49
CA VAL A 173 -12.29 -1.11 -24.55
C VAL A 173 -13.15 -1.89 -23.57
N PHE A 174 -12.86 -1.75 -22.28
CA PHE A 174 -13.67 -2.30 -21.20
C PHE A 174 -14.29 -1.15 -20.40
N ARG A 175 -15.61 -1.18 -20.22
CA ARG A 175 -16.33 -0.19 -19.41
C ARG A 175 -16.83 -0.87 -18.16
N ALA A 176 -16.27 -0.52 -17.01
CA ALA A 176 -16.72 -1.05 -15.73
C ALA A 176 -18.02 -0.35 -15.31
N GLU A 177 -19.13 -1.08 -15.37
CA GLU A 177 -20.47 -0.58 -15.02
C GLU A 177 -20.89 -1.04 -13.63
N GLU A 178 -20.53 -2.26 -13.25
CA GLU A 178 -20.85 -2.86 -11.96
C GLU A 178 -19.58 -3.18 -11.18
N SER A 179 -19.61 -2.91 -9.88
CA SER A 179 -18.49 -3.18 -8.98
C SER A 179 -19.01 -3.65 -7.63
N HIS A 180 -18.86 -4.95 -7.37
CA HIS A 180 -19.23 -5.58 -6.10
C HIS A 180 -17.98 -5.87 -5.28
N LEU A 181 -17.46 -4.85 -4.60
CA LEU A 181 -16.29 -4.96 -3.74
C LEU A 181 -16.71 -5.18 -2.29
N VAL A 182 -16.33 -6.32 -1.71
CA VAL A 182 -16.49 -6.59 -0.28
C VAL A 182 -15.16 -6.47 0.45
N VAL A 183 -15.20 -5.86 1.63
CA VAL A 183 -14.05 -5.86 2.54
C VAL A 183 -13.89 -7.28 3.10
N GLN A 184 -12.69 -7.83 3.01
CA GLN A 184 -12.45 -9.15 3.60
C GLN A 184 -12.31 -9.03 5.12
N THR A 185 -13.34 -9.48 5.85
CA THR A 185 -13.37 -9.44 7.33
C THR A 185 -12.15 -10.12 7.95
N ALA A 186 -11.68 -11.22 7.37
CA ALA A 186 -10.47 -11.91 7.83
C ALA A 186 -9.21 -11.03 7.71
N ALA A 187 -9.08 -10.28 6.61
CA ALA A 187 -7.94 -9.36 6.43
C ALA A 187 -7.99 -8.21 7.44
N VAL A 188 -9.19 -7.69 7.74
CA VAL A 188 -9.38 -6.68 8.78
C VAL A 188 -9.02 -7.23 10.16
N ALA A 189 -9.48 -8.43 10.50
CA ALA A 189 -9.17 -9.08 11.78
C ALA A 189 -7.65 -9.27 11.95
N ILE A 190 -6.96 -9.72 10.90
CA ILE A 190 -5.50 -9.85 10.91
C ILE A 190 -4.82 -8.49 11.10
N LEU A 191 -5.29 -7.44 10.40
CA LEU A 191 -4.75 -6.10 10.56
C LEU A 191 -4.95 -5.56 11.98
N LEU A 192 -6.09 -5.84 12.60
CA LEU A 192 -6.35 -5.48 14.00
C LEU A 192 -5.41 -6.23 14.96
N LEU A 193 -5.21 -7.54 14.75
CA LEU A 193 -4.26 -8.33 15.54
C LEU A 193 -2.82 -7.85 15.36
N ALA A 194 -2.43 -7.50 14.13
CA ALA A 194 -1.14 -6.92 13.81
C ALA A 194 -0.96 -5.56 14.50
N GLY A 195 -1.99 -4.73 14.47
CA GLY A 195 -2.04 -3.44 15.15
C GLY A 195 -1.90 -3.61 16.67
N ALA A 196 -2.62 -4.56 17.26
CA ALA A 196 -2.49 -4.91 18.67
C ALA A 196 -1.06 -5.39 19.00
N GLY A 197 -0.48 -6.29 18.19
CA GLY A 197 0.90 -6.73 18.31
C GLY A 197 1.91 -5.58 18.23
N GLY A 198 1.68 -4.64 17.31
CA GLY A 198 2.46 -3.41 17.18
C GLY A 198 2.37 -2.55 18.43
N VAL A 199 1.16 -2.34 18.97
CA VAL A 199 0.94 -1.61 20.23
C VAL A 199 1.67 -2.29 21.39
N LEU A 200 1.56 -3.62 21.54
CA LEU A 200 2.28 -4.38 22.56
C LEU A 200 3.81 -4.19 22.43
N THR A 201 4.31 -4.21 21.20
CA THR A 201 5.74 -4.02 20.88
C THR A 201 6.23 -2.60 21.14
N VAL A 202 5.35 -1.61 21.04
CA VAL A 202 5.68 -0.22 21.36
C VAL A 202 5.54 0.07 22.85
N LEU A 203 4.64 -0.62 23.56
CA LEU A 203 4.33 -0.36 24.97
C LEU A 203 5.23 -1.10 25.97
N TRP A 204 5.85 -2.22 25.61
CA TRP A 204 6.69 -2.97 26.57
C TRP A 204 7.86 -2.17 27.19
N PRO A 205 8.49 -1.18 26.52
CA PRO A 205 9.49 -0.33 27.15
C PRO A 205 8.90 0.61 28.21
N PHE A 206 7.58 0.75 28.29
CA PHE A 206 6.91 1.56 29.32
C PHE A 206 6.30 0.70 30.42
N VAL A 207 6.07 -0.58 30.14
CA VAL A 207 5.45 -1.54 31.06
C VAL A 207 6.33 -2.81 31.11
N PRO A 208 7.39 -2.82 31.93
CA PRO A 208 8.36 -3.93 31.96
C PRO A 208 7.74 -5.30 32.29
N GLN A 209 6.57 -5.34 32.97
CA GLN A 209 5.85 -6.59 33.20
C GLN A 209 5.42 -7.29 31.90
N MET A 210 5.40 -6.57 30.76
CA MET A 210 5.04 -7.10 29.44
C MET A 210 6.23 -7.74 28.69
N LEU A 211 7.44 -7.71 29.25
CA LEU A 211 8.63 -8.28 28.61
C LEU A 211 8.46 -9.76 28.20
N PRO A 212 7.79 -10.65 28.96
CA PRO A 212 7.52 -12.02 28.53
C PRO A 212 6.63 -12.14 27.29
N VAL A 213 5.75 -11.16 27.04
CA VAL A 213 4.81 -11.17 25.91
C VAL A 213 5.26 -10.34 24.71
N ALA A 214 6.30 -9.51 24.87
CA ALA A 214 6.83 -8.64 23.82
C ALA A 214 7.26 -9.39 22.54
N PRO A 215 7.94 -10.57 22.60
CA PRO A 215 8.28 -11.31 21.38
C PRO A 215 7.05 -11.73 20.56
N PHE A 216 5.96 -12.09 21.23
CA PHE A 216 4.70 -12.43 20.54
C PHE A 216 4.08 -11.21 19.87
N GLY A 217 4.11 -10.05 20.54
CA GLY A 217 3.69 -8.78 19.95
C GLY A 217 4.46 -8.45 18.67
N ALA A 218 5.78 -8.62 18.69
CA ALA A 218 6.64 -8.34 17.55
C ALA A 218 6.38 -9.30 16.38
N LEU A 219 6.21 -10.60 16.68
CA LEU A 219 5.85 -11.61 15.68
C LEU A 219 4.48 -11.34 15.05
N LEU A 220 3.48 -10.94 15.85
CA LEU A 220 2.16 -10.57 15.35
C LEU A 220 2.22 -9.33 14.46
N ALA A 221 2.96 -8.31 14.86
CA ALA A 221 3.14 -7.08 14.10
C ALA A 221 3.81 -7.35 12.75
N LEU A 222 4.94 -8.09 12.77
CA LEU A 222 5.68 -8.45 11.56
C LEU A 222 4.87 -9.38 10.65
N GLY A 223 4.24 -10.41 11.22
CA GLY A 223 3.39 -11.35 10.46
C GLY A 223 2.23 -10.63 9.77
N GLY A 224 1.57 -9.72 10.48
CA GLY A 224 0.54 -8.87 9.91
C GLY A 224 1.04 -7.93 8.82
N TRP A 225 2.21 -7.31 9.01
CA TRP A 225 2.85 -6.47 8.00
C TRP A 225 3.15 -7.26 6.71
N PHE A 226 3.77 -8.43 6.82
CA PHE A 226 4.03 -9.30 5.66
C PHE A 226 2.73 -9.74 4.97
N LEU A 227 1.69 -10.01 5.75
CA LEU A 227 0.39 -10.35 5.19
C LEU A 227 -0.23 -9.19 4.41
N VAL A 228 -0.13 -7.96 4.94
CA VAL A 228 -0.55 -6.76 4.20
C VAL A 228 0.27 -6.61 2.92
N VAL A 229 1.60 -6.68 2.99
CA VAL A 229 2.48 -6.51 1.81
C VAL A 229 2.21 -7.57 0.74
N SER A 230 2.04 -8.83 1.13
CA SER A 230 1.70 -9.91 0.19
C SER A 230 0.31 -9.74 -0.43
N ARG A 231 -0.62 -9.10 0.30
CA ARG A 231 -1.99 -8.80 -0.14
C ARG A 231 -2.12 -7.48 -0.91
N LEU A 232 -1.11 -6.62 -0.90
CA LEU A 232 -1.09 -5.36 -1.67
C LEU A 232 -0.96 -5.56 -3.18
N ARG A 233 -0.97 -6.81 -3.67
CA ARG A 233 -1.15 -7.07 -5.09
C ARG A 233 -2.51 -6.51 -5.52
N THR A 234 -2.45 -5.46 -6.32
CA THR A 234 -3.61 -5.03 -7.09
C THR A 234 -3.81 -6.06 -8.20
N SER A 235 -5.07 -6.33 -8.52
CA SER A 235 -5.47 -7.07 -9.70
C SER A 235 -6.73 -6.39 -10.20
N GLY A 236 -6.64 -5.77 -11.37
CA GLY A 236 -7.66 -4.86 -11.87
C GLY A 236 -7.70 -4.80 -13.40
N PRO A 237 -8.63 -4.01 -13.96
CA PRO A 237 -8.85 -3.94 -15.41
C PRO A 237 -7.60 -3.58 -16.22
N ASP A 238 -6.80 -2.61 -15.74
CA ASP A 238 -5.58 -2.19 -16.44
C ASP A 238 -4.53 -3.30 -16.52
N GLU A 239 -4.41 -4.11 -15.49
CA GLU A 239 -3.47 -5.23 -15.45
C GLU A 239 -3.93 -6.39 -16.33
N LEU A 240 -5.25 -6.63 -16.42
CA LEU A 240 -5.81 -7.56 -17.40
C LEU A 240 -5.51 -7.06 -18.82
N LEU A 241 -5.76 -5.79 -19.14
CA LEU A 241 -5.47 -5.24 -20.46
C LEU A 241 -3.97 -5.32 -20.81
N ALA A 242 -3.09 -5.11 -19.83
CA ALA A 242 -1.65 -5.35 -20.01
C ALA A 242 -1.34 -6.83 -20.31
N ALA A 243 -2.02 -7.77 -19.66
CA ALA A 243 -1.91 -9.19 -19.98
C ALA A 243 -2.42 -9.53 -21.38
N VAL A 244 -3.52 -8.88 -21.84
CA VAL A 244 -4.02 -9.02 -23.22
C VAL A 244 -2.96 -8.56 -24.22
N ALA A 245 -2.29 -7.42 -23.97
CA ALA A 245 -1.21 -6.96 -24.85
C ALA A 245 -0.04 -7.94 -24.92
N ALA A 246 0.36 -8.50 -23.78
CA ALA A 246 1.40 -9.52 -23.73
C ALA A 246 1.02 -10.78 -24.52
N GLU A 247 -0.22 -11.25 -24.40
CA GLU A 247 -0.77 -12.42 -25.13
C GLU A 247 -0.95 -12.17 -26.63
N ALA A 248 -1.13 -10.91 -27.03
CA ALA A 248 -1.20 -10.50 -28.43
C ALA A 248 0.19 -10.40 -29.09
N GLY A 249 1.28 -10.63 -28.34
CA GLY A 249 2.65 -10.48 -28.85
C GLY A 249 3.06 -9.02 -29.11
N GLY A 250 2.26 -8.05 -28.64
CA GLY A 250 2.50 -6.63 -28.83
C GLY A 250 3.28 -6.02 -27.67
N ALA A 251 4.37 -5.34 -27.97
CA ALA A 251 4.81 -4.26 -27.08
C ALA A 251 3.68 -3.20 -27.07
N PRO A 252 3.26 -2.68 -25.90
CA PRO A 252 2.22 -1.66 -25.86
C PRO A 252 2.67 -0.48 -26.73
N ALA A 253 1.84 -0.10 -27.71
CA ALA A 253 2.08 1.11 -28.48
C ALA A 253 2.16 2.28 -27.48
N ALA A 254 3.23 3.05 -27.53
CA ALA A 254 3.41 4.17 -26.61
C ALA A 254 2.27 5.17 -26.83
N LEU A 255 1.44 5.35 -25.80
CA LEU A 255 0.42 6.41 -25.72
C LEU A 255 1.05 7.81 -25.86
#